data_AF-A0A976DZI9-F1
#
_entry.id   AF-A0A976DZI9-F1
#
_cell.length_a   1.000
_cell.length_b   1.000
_cell.length_c   1.000
_cell.angle_alpha   90.00
_cell.angle_beta   90.00
_cell.angle_gamma   90.00
#
_symmetry.space_group_name_H-M   'P 1'
#
loop_
_entity.id
_entity.type
_entity.pdbx_description
1 polymer ?
#
loop_
_entity_poly.entity_id
_entity_poly.type
_entity_poly.pdbx_seq_one_letter_code
_entity_poly.pdbx_strand_id
1 'polypeptide(L)' 'MLELTYADGSLRLFDMKPLIAMKPWLALRSEILFKQVKADSDTVIWPGELDIAPETLWLDSVPLSVAAPAH' A
#
# COMPACT_ATOMS: atom_id res chain seq x y z
N MET A 1 -6.76 -3.31 0.18
CA MET A 1 -5.72 -3.14 1.21
C MET A 1 -4.39 -3.49 0.59
N LEU A 2 -3.32 -2.84 1.03
CA LEU A 2 -1.94 -3.23 0.74
C LEU A 2 -1.27 -3.59 2.06
N GLU A 3 -0.56 -4.72 2.08
CA GLU A 3 0.30 -5.11 3.18
C GLU A 3 1.73 -4.69 2.81
N LEU A 4 2.32 -3.85 3.65
CA LEU A 4 3.62 -3.24 3.42
C LEU A 4 4.62 -3.83 4.40
N THR A 5 5.74 -4.31 3.87
CA THR A 5 6.89 -4.79 4.65
C THR A 5 8.06 -3.84 4.43
N TYR A 6 8.54 -3.23 5.52
CA TYR A 6 9.67 -2.32 5.49
C TYR A 6 10.98 -3.04 5.82
N ALA A 7 12.11 -2.43 5.47
CA ALA A 7 13.45 -3.01 5.65
C ALA A 7 13.81 -3.27 7.13
N ASP A 8 13.18 -2.55 8.06
CA ASP A 8 13.33 -2.74 9.52
C ASP A 8 12.48 -3.91 10.06
N GLY A 9 11.72 -4.60 9.21
CA GLY A 9 10.80 -5.67 9.60
C GLY A 9 9.41 -5.18 10.03
N SER A 10 9.16 -3.88 10.02
CA SER A 10 7.85 -3.32 10.31
C SER A 10 6.83 -3.76 9.26
N LEU A 11 5.69 -4.28 9.72
CA LEU A 11 4.53 -4.60 8.89
C LEU A 11 3.45 -3.54 9.07
N ARG A 12 2.89 -3.05 7.97
CA ARG A 12 1.83 -2.03 7.99
C ARG A 12 0.73 -2.35 6.99
N LEU A 13 -0.49 -1.93 7.28
CA LEU A 13 -1.66 -2.07 6.42
C LEU A 13 -2.09 -0.70 5.90
N PHE A 14 -2.14 -0.56 4.58
CA PHE A 14 -2.58 0.66 3.91
C PHE A 14 -3.97 0.47 3.29
N ASP A 15 -4.92 1.34 3.65
CA ASP A 15 -6.26 1.34 3.06
C ASP A 15 -6.31 2.17 1.79
N MET A 16 -6.50 1.48 0.65
CA MET A 16 -6.62 2.08 -0.67
C MET A 16 -8.02 2.66 -0.94
N LYS A 17 -9.03 2.34 -0.12
CA LYS A 17 -10.42 2.76 -0.37
C LYS A 17 -10.59 4.28 -0.52
N PRO A 18 -9.96 5.14 0.31
CA PRO A 18 -10.08 6.60 0.15
C PRO A 18 -9.53 7.08 -1.20
N LEU A 19 -8.44 6.46 -1.68
CA LEU A 19 -7.79 6.82 -2.94
C LEU A 19 -8.58 6.34 -4.16
N ILE A 20 -9.07 5.09 -4.16
CA ILE A 20 -9.78 4.46 -5.30
C ILE A 20 -11.07 5.21 -5.70
N ALA A 21 -11.56 6.14 -4.88
CA ALA A 21 -12.69 7.01 -5.18
C ALA A 21 -12.34 8.20 -6.11
N MET A 22 -11.06 8.57 -6.27
CA MET A 22 -10.63 9.76 -7.00
C MET A 22 -9.67 9.45 -8.17
N LYS A 23 -9.52 10.38 -9.12
CA LYS A 23 -8.48 10.27 -10.17
C LYS A 23 -7.09 10.52 -9.55
N PRO A 24 -6.03 9.84 -10.01
CA PRO A 24 -5.98 8.86 -11.10
C PRO A 24 -6.35 7.41 -10.67
N TRP A 25 -6.58 7.17 -9.39
CA TRP A 25 -6.77 5.85 -8.78
C TRP A 25 -8.02 5.08 -9.18
N LEU A 26 -8.96 5.71 -9.89
CA LEU A 26 -10.15 5.02 -10.44
C LEU A 26 -9.78 3.77 -11.27
N ALA A 27 -8.62 3.77 -11.94
CA ALA A 27 -8.13 2.62 -12.70
C ALA A 27 -7.90 1.39 -11.80
N LEU A 28 -7.49 1.60 -10.55
CA LEU A 28 -7.23 0.55 -9.56
C LEU A 28 -8.53 -0.07 -8.98
N ARG A 29 -9.72 0.37 -9.42
CA ARG A 29 -10.97 -0.39 -9.21
C ARG A 29 -10.96 -1.73 -9.95
N SER A 30 -10.20 -1.84 -11.02
CA SER A 30 -9.96 -3.12 -11.69
C SER A 30 -9.08 -3.98 -10.80
N GLU A 31 -9.60 -5.12 -10.32
CA GLU A 31 -8.81 -6.07 -9.54
C GLU A 31 -7.57 -6.56 -10.29
N ILE A 32 -7.67 -6.70 -11.62
CA ILE A 32 -6.56 -7.14 -12.46
C ILE A 32 -5.45 -6.09 -12.43
N LEU A 33 -5.79 -4.80 -12.49
CA LEU A 33 -4.78 -3.74 -12.40
C LEU A 33 -4.26 -3.65 -10.96
N PHE A 34 -5.14 -3.66 -9.96
CA PHE A 34 -4.77 -3.58 -8.54
C PHE A 34 -3.73 -4.65 -8.13
N LYS A 35 -3.91 -5.89 -8.60
CA LYS A 35 -3.02 -7.03 -8.32
C LYS A 35 -1.65 -6.91 -9.01
N GLN A 36 -1.45 -5.96 -9.92
CA GLN A 36 -0.16 -5.71 -10.57
C GLN A 36 0.74 -4.75 -9.78
N VAL A 37 0.39 -4.44 -8.54
CA VAL A 37 1.23 -3.66 -7.63
C VAL A 37 2.65 -4.26 -7.55
N LYS A 38 3.67 -3.40 -7.57
CA LYS A 38 5.08 -3.77 -7.40
C LYS A 38 5.77 -2.75 -6.52
N ALA A 39 6.77 -3.17 -5.76
CA ALA A 39 7.68 -2.24 -5.10
C ALA A 39 8.80 -1.85 -6.07
N ASP A 40 9.11 -0.55 -6.17
CA ASP A 40 10.23 0.00 -6.95
C ASP A 40 10.78 1.24 -6.24
N SER A 41 12.10 1.38 -6.10
CA SER A 41 12.76 2.60 -5.60
C SER A 41 12.09 3.24 -4.36
N ASP A 42 11.79 2.42 -3.34
CA ASP A 42 11.11 2.79 -2.09
C ASP A 42 9.60 3.13 -2.19
N THR A 43 8.99 3.06 -3.36
CA THR A 43 7.54 3.28 -3.58
C THR A 43 6.83 1.99 -4.03
N VAL A 44 5.50 2.05 -4.10
CA VAL A 44 4.70 1.03 -4.80
C VAL A 44 4.12 1.62 -6.08
N ILE A 45 4.24 0.85 -7.17
CA ILE A 45 3.85 1.26 -8.52
C ILE A 45 2.84 0.29 -9.14
N TRP A 46 2.07 0.80 -10.09
CA TRP A 46 1.22 0.05 -11.01
C TRP A 46 1.50 0.45 -12.45
N PRO A 47 1.07 -0.36 -13.44
CA PRO A 47 1.09 0.05 -14.84
C PRO A 47 0.34 1.37 -15.06
N GLY A 48 0.86 2.19 -15.97
CA GLY A 48 0.26 3.50 -16.31
C GLY A 48 0.72 4.65 -15.43
N GLU A 49 1.97 4.62 -14.96
CA GLU A 49 2.61 5.72 -14.20
C GLU A 49 1.85 6.08 -12.92
N LEU A 50 1.30 5.05 -12.26
CA LEU A 50 0.63 5.20 -10.99
C LEU A 50 1.58 4.76 -9.89
N ASP A 51 1.94 5.67 -9.00
CA ASP A 51 2.78 5.39 -7.84
C ASP A 51 2.26 6.12 -6.59
N ILE A 52 2.40 5.50 -5.42
CA ILE A 52 2.06 6.15 -4.14
C ILE A 52 3.35 6.44 -3.41
N ALA A 53 3.66 7.73 -3.25
CA ALA A 53 4.85 8.18 -2.54
C ALA A 53 5.06 7.45 -1.19
N PRO A 54 6.32 7.11 -0.84
CA PRO A 54 6.65 6.41 0.39
C PRO A 54 6.13 7.10 1.66
N GLU A 55 6.12 8.45 1.69
CA GLU A 55 5.63 9.17 2.86
C GLU A 55 4.14 8.89 3.09
N THR A 56 3.34 8.88 2.01
CA THR A 56 1.90 8.55 2.07
C THR A 56 1.70 7.12 2.55
N LEU A 57 2.46 6.16 2.01
CA LEU A 57 2.40 4.76 2.43
C LEU A 57 2.73 4.60 3.91
N TRP A 58 3.68 5.36 4.44
CA TRP A 58 4.07 5.29 5.85
C TRP A 58 3.07 5.99 6.77
N LEU A 59 2.73 7.24 6.48
CA LEU A 59 1.93 8.12 7.34
C LEU A 59 0.48 7.65 7.44
N ASP A 60 -0.10 7.18 6.33
CA ASP A 60 -1.53 6.83 6.27
C ASP A 60 -1.79 5.32 6.45
N SER A 61 -0.75 4.50 6.58
CA SER A 61 -0.92 3.09 6.96
C SER A 61 -0.92 2.91 8.48
N VAL A 62 -1.55 1.82 8.92
CA VAL A 62 -1.55 1.43 10.35
C VAL A 62 -0.56 0.29 10.58
N PRO A 63 0.18 0.27 11.72
CA PRO A 63 1.01 -0.88 12.06
C PRO A 63 0.16 -2.15 12.18
N LEU A 64 0.59 -3.22 11.51
CA LEU A 64 0.06 -4.55 11.76
C LEU A 64 0.72 -5.03 13.05
N SER A 65 0.05 -4.82 14.17
CA SER A 65 0.53 -5.34 15.44
C SER A 65 0.68 -6.86 15.30
N VAL A 66 1.90 -7.37 15.45
CA VAL A 66 2.04 -8.76 15.86
C VAL A 66 1.30 -8.82 17.19
N ALA A 67 0.28 -9.68 17.31
CA ALA A 67 -0.26 -9.97 18.62
C ALA A 67 0.94 -10.41 19.47
N ALA A 68 1.27 -9.65 20.52
CA ALA A 68 2.30 -10.07 21.46
C ALA A 68 1.96 -11.49 21.89
N PRO A 69 2.94 -12.43 21.97
CA PRO A 69 2.65 -13.72 22.55
C PRO A 69 2.09 -13.47 23.95
N ALA A 70 0.87 -13.94 24.20
CA ALA A 70 0.32 -13.96 25.54
C ALA A 70 1.34 -14.68 26.45
N HIS A 71 1.85 -13.97 27.45
CA HIS A 71 2.74 -14.52 28.47
C HIS A 71 2.05 -15.62 29.28
#